data_AF-A0A1I4SJB4-F1
#
_entry.id   AF-A0A1I4SJB4-F1
#
_cell.length_a   1.000
_cell.length_b   1.000
_cell.length_c   1.000
_cell.angle_alpha   90.00
_cell.angle_beta   90.00
_cell.angle_gamma   90.00
#
_symmetry.space_group_name_H-M   'P 1'
#
loop_
_entity.id
_entity.type
_entity.pdbx_description
1 polymer ?
#
loop_
_entity_poly.entity_id
_entity_poly.type
_entity_poly.pdbx_seq_one_letter_code
_entity_poly.pdbx_strand_id
1 'polypeptide(L)'
;MGRLHLLPGTTFSNEQDRGEYDPERHAALSLRELERYIALDIVGSYHQSIHSSLSRPPLAVWHDHEGDIPLRLPEDRLQFWVNFLSDQERTLRPTGIHLFDMRYWSAALSADVRRTNRRLLVKYDPRDMLANLTPADVYHGRGEKILKMREEIKKQTIRKGRLQHQAAAA
;
A
#
# COMPACT_ATOMS: atom_id res chain seq x y z
N MET A 1 14.49 9.47 -17.24
CA MET A 1 13.77 8.19 -17.38
C MET A 1 14.44 7.17 -18.31
N GLY A 2 15.49 7.50 -19.08
CA GLY A 2 16.14 6.53 -19.97
C GLY A 2 16.85 5.34 -19.30
N ARG A 3 17.13 5.42 -17.99
CA ARG A 3 17.83 4.35 -17.24
C ARG A 3 17.00 3.08 -17.03
N LEU A 4 15.67 3.17 -17.14
CA LEU A 4 14.79 1.99 -17.10
C LEU A 4 15.02 1.06 -18.30
N HIS A 5 15.56 1.57 -19.41
CA HIS A 5 15.96 0.76 -20.55
C HIS A 5 17.27 -0.03 -20.33
N LEU A 6 17.94 0.16 -19.20
CA LEU A 6 19.11 -0.63 -18.83
C LEU A 6 18.73 -1.87 -18.02
N LEU A 7 17.46 -2.01 -17.61
CA LEU A 7 16.98 -3.14 -16.84
C LEU A 7 16.70 -4.35 -17.74
N PRO A 8 16.95 -5.57 -17.25
CA PRO A 8 16.62 -6.79 -17.98
C PRO A 8 15.11 -6.90 -18.19
N GLY A 9 14.69 -7.29 -19.39
CA GLY A 9 13.29 -7.36 -19.79
C GLY A 9 12.69 -6.01 -20.20
N THR A 10 13.52 -5.00 -20.49
CA THR A 10 13.00 -3.73 -21.03
C THR A 10 12.38 -3.93 -22.42
N THR A 11 11.28 -3.24 -22.69
CA THR A 11 10.63 -3.26 -24.01
C THR A 11 11.18 -2.21 -24.98
N PHE A 12 12.14 -1.39 -24.51
CA PHE A 12 12.62 -0.19 -25.21
C PHE A 12 11.50 0.80 -25.54
N SER A 13 11.85 1.93 -26.17
CA SER A 13 10.88 2.98 -26.54
C SER A 13 10.35 2.83 -27.97
N ASN A 14 11.01 2.05 -28.82
CA ASN A 14 10.62 1.82 -30.21
C ASN A 14 11.12 0.44 -30.70
N GLU A 15 10.59 0.00 -31.84
CA GLU A 15 10.89 -1.32 -32.42
C GLU A 15 12.33 -1.44 -32.94
N GLN A 16 12.96 -0.34 -33.36
CA GLN A 16 14.33 -0.32 -33.89
C GLN A 16 15.36 -0.57 -32.79
N ASP A 17 15.17 0.08 -31.64
CA ASP A 17 16.01 -0.09 -30.45
C ASP A 17 15.81 -1.48 -29.81
N ARG A 18 14.61 -2.05 -29.93
CA ARG A 18 14.34 -3.42 -29.50
C ARG A 18 15.05 -4.44 -30.38
N GLY A 19 15.00 -4.27 -31.70
CA GLY A 19 15.61 -5.21 -32.65
C GLY A 19 15.14 -6.65 -32.41
N GLU A 20 16.09 -7.58 -32.31
CA GLU A 20 15.84 -9.01 -32.03
C GLU A 20 15.75 -9.33 -30.53
N TYR A 21 15.81 -8.33 -29.65
CA TYR A 21 15.72 -8.54 -28.21
C TYR A 21 14.33 -9.04 -27.83
N ASP A 22 14.28 -10.19 -27.14
CA ASP A 22 13.06 -10.76 -26.56
C ASP A 22 12.91 -10.32 -25.10
N PRO A 23 12.01 -9.36 -24.78
CA PRO A 23 11.86 -8.84 -23.43
C PRO A 23 11.28 -9.88 -22.47
N GLU A 24 10.40 -10.76 -22.94
CA GLU A 24 9.76 -11.77 -22.08
C GLU A 24 10.78 -12.78 -21.58
N ARG A 25 11.67 -13.24 -22.48
CA ARG A 25 12.75 -14.16 -22.11
C ARG A 25 13.79 -13.55 -21.17
N HIS A 26 13.96 -12.23 -21.20
CA HIS A 26 14.94 -11.52 -20.37
C HIS A 26 14.32 -10.85 -19.13
N ALA A 27 13.02 -11.02 -18.89
CA ALA A 27 12.37 -10.52 -17.68
C ALA A 27 12.90 -11.24 -16.44
N ALA A 28 13.78 -10.56 -15.70
CA ALA A 28 14.53 -11.15 -14.58
C ALA A 28 14.21 -10.54 -13.21
N LEU A 29 13.45 -9.44 -13.17
CA LEU A 29 13.11 -8.74 -11.92
C LEU A 29 11.72 -9.15 -11.43
N SER A 30 11.61 -9.40 -10.12
CA SER A 30 10.31 -9.41 -9.45
C SER A 30 9.72 -8.00 -9.39
N LEU A 31 8.40 -7.90 -9.22
CA LEU A 31 7.72 -6.62 -9.07
C LEU A 31 8.32 -5.79 -7.92
N ARG A 32 8.67 -6.42 -6.80
CA ARG A 32 9.28 -5.75 -5.64
C ARG A 32 10.68 -5.20 -5.94
N GLU A 33 11.48 -5.91 -6.73
CA GLU A 33 12.80 -5.44 -7.13
C GLU A 33 12.71 -4.26 -8.09
N LEU A 34 11.76 -4.31 -9.03
CA LEU A 34 11.47 -3.20 -9.94
C LEU A 34 10.98 -1.96 -9.17
N GLU A 35 10.02 -2.12 -8.25
CA GLU A 35 9.54 -1.05 -7.38
C GLU A 35 10.68 -0.40 -6.59
N ARG A 36 11.55 -1.22 -6.00
CA ARG A 36 12.71 -0.73 -5.26
C ARG A 36 13.68 0.02 -6.15
N TYR A 37 13.97 -0.49 -7.35
CA TYR A 37 14.84 0.17 -8.31
C TYR A 37 14.27 1.54 -8.70
N ILE A 38 12.99 1.60 -9.07
CA ILE A 38 12.32 2.85 -9.47
C ILE A 38 12.39 3.87 -8.33
N ALA A 39 12.10 3.45 -7.09
CA ALA A 39 12.17 4.34 -5.94
C ALA A 39 13.58 4.92 -5.73
N LEU A 40 14.62 4.09 -5.86
CA LEU A 40 16.01 4.54 -5.72
C LEU A 40 16.46 5.44 -6.88
N ASP A 41 16.07 5.15 -8.12
CA ASP A 41 16.40 5.99 -9.27
C ASP A 41 15.71 7.35 -9.16
N ILE A 42 14.42 7.38 -8.80
CA ILE A 42 13.66 8.62 -8.63
C ILE A 42 14.28 9.47 -7.51
N VAL A 43 14.39 8.95 -6.29
CA VAL A 43 14.81 9.72 -5.11
C VAL A 43 16.31 10.01 -5.13
N GLY A 44 17.11 9.02 -5.54
CA GLY A 44 18.56 9.09 -5.49
C GLY A 44 19.16 9.78 -6.70
N SER A 45 18.78 9.41 -7.92
CA SER A 45 19.47 9.91 -9.11
C SER A 45 18.72 11.04 -9.81
N TYR A 46 17.45 10.86 -10.11
CA TYR A 46 16.68 11.84 -10.88
C TYR A 46 16.53 13.17 -10.14
N HIS A 47 16.07 13.14 -8.88
CA HIS A 47 15.84 14.37 -8.12
C HIS A 47 17.14 15.13 -7.76
N GLN A 48 18.28 14.45 -7.78
CA GLN A 48 19.58 15.03 -7.41
C GLN A 48 20.42 15.46 -8.63
N SER A 49 20.13 14.94 -9.82
CA SER A 49 20.87 15.28 -11.05
C SER A 49 20.37 16.58 -11.67
N ILE A 50 21.25 17.32 -12.36
CA ILE A 50 20.88 18.52 -13.10
C ILE A 50 19.87 18.14 -14.20
N HIS A 51 18.66 18.71 -14.12
CA HIS A 51 17.63 18.50 -15.13
C HIS A 51 17.81 19.50 -16.27
N SER A 52 17.78 19.03 -17.53
CA SER A 52 18.10 19.85 -18.70
C SER A 52 17.21 21.08 -18.85
N SER A 53 15.91 20.97 -18.56
CA SER A 53 14.98 22.11 -18.64
C SER A 53 15.09 23.09 -17.47
N LEU A 54 15.54 22.62 -16.30
CA LEU A 54 15.64 23.45 -15.08
C LEU A 54 17.04 24.04 -14.90
N SER A 55 18.05 23.47 -15.58
CA SER A 55 19.48 23.73 -15.37
C SER A 55 19.93 23.57 -13.91
N ARG A 56 19.12 22.90 -13.09
CA ARG A 56 19.29 22.68 -11.65
C ARG A 56 18.70 21.32 -11.27
N PRO A 57 19.12 20.73 -10.13
CA PRO A 57 18.47 19.54 -9.60
C PRO A 57 17.00 19.80 -9.25
N PRO A 58 16.06 18.91 -9.63
CA PRO A 58 14.65 19.06 -9.28
C PRO A 58 14.40 19.25 -7.78
N LEU A 59 15.17 18.56 -6.92
CA LEU A 59 15.07 18.71 -5.47
C LEU A 59 15.43 20.12 -4.99
N ALA A 60 16.43 20.76 -5.60
CA ALA A 60 16.82 22.12 -5.24
C ALA A 60 15.71 23.12 -5.62
N VAL A 61 15.11 22.95 -6.80
CA VAL A 61 13.98 23.78 -7.24
C VAL A 61 12.76 23.56 -6.35
N TRP A 62 12.51 22.32 -5.90
CA TRP A 62 11.45 22.03 -4.94
C TRP A 62 11.64 22.78 -3.62
N HIS A 63 12.83 22.71 -3.02
CA HIS A 63 13.12 23.38 -1.74
C HIS A 63 13.01 24.90 -1.81
N ASP A 64 13.34 25.52 -2.95
CA ASP A 64 13.18 26.96 -3.13
C ASP A 64 11.70 27.40 -3.07
N HIS A 65 10.76 26.51 -3.42
CA HIS A 65 9.34 26.84 -3.59
C HIS A 65 8.39 26.14 -2.62
N GLU A 66 8.86 25.18 -1.82
CA GLU A 66 7.98 24.40 -0.94
C GLU A 66 7.28 25.25 0.13
N GLY A 67 7.85 26.41 0.46
CA GLY A 67 7.25 27.40 1.37
C GLY A 67 6.26 28.37 0.71
N ASP A 68 6.25 28.48 -0.62
CA ASP A 68 5.40 29.42 -1.36
C ASP A 68 3.94 28.95 -1.42
N ILE A 69 3.73 27.64 -1.30
CA ILE A 69 2.41 27.01 -1.39
C ILE A 69 2.02 26.51 0.01
N PRO A 70 0.93 27.03 0.61
CA PRO A 70 0.46 26.51 1.88
C PRO A 70 -0.02 25.07 1.69
N LEU A 71 0.77 24.10 2.17
CA LEU A 71 0.42 22.69 2.16
C LEU A 71 -0.83 22.46 3.04
N ARG A 72 -1.95 22.19 2.39
CA ARG A 72 -3.19 21.80 3.08
C ARG A 72 -3.14 20.32 3.38
N LEU A 73 -2.84 19.98 4.63
CA LEU A 73 -2.98 18.62 5.11
C LEU A 73 -4.45 18.31 5.40
N PRO A 74 -4.92 17.08 5.08
CA PRO A 74 -6.25 16.66 5.50
C PRO A 74 -6.32 16.60 7.02
N GLU A 75 -7.45 17.02 7.58
CA GLU A 75 -7.71 16.99 9.01
C GLU A 75 -7.63 15.55 9.57
N ASP A 76 -8.23 14.60 8.85
CA ASP A 76 -8.12 13.17 9.13
C ASP A 76 -7.34 12.47 8.00
N ARG A 77 -6.06 12.18 8.27
CA ARG A 77 -5.16 11.50 7.34
C ARG A 77 -5.62 10.09 6.99
N LEU A 78 -6.24 9.37 7.93
CA LEU A 78 -6.70 8.00 7.70
C LEU A 78 -7.92 8.00 6.79
N GLN A 79 -8.90 8.87 7.02
CA GLN A 79 -10.06 9.01 6.14
C GLN A 79 -9.65 9.45 4.74
N PHE A 80 -8.74 10.42 4.66
CA PHE A 80 -8.19 10.85 3.39
C PHE A 80 -7.60 9.67 2.62
N TRP A 81 -6.75 8.85 3.25
CA TRP A 81 -6.18 7.66 2.60
C TRP A 81 -7.25 6.63 2.19
N VAL A 82 -8.22 6.35 3.07
CA VAL A 82 -9.29 5.37 2.79
C VAL A 82 -10.18 5.80 1.62
N ASN A 83 -10.35 7.11 1.37
CA ASN A 83 -11.12 7.59 0.23
C ASN A 83 -10.50 7.21 -1.12
N PHE A 84 -9.19 6.95 -1.18
CA PHE A 84 -8.50 6.50 -2.39
C PHE A 84 -8.49 4.98 -2.57
N LEU A 85 -8.94 4.22 -1.57
CA LEU A 85 -9.04 2.77 -1.69
C LEU A 85 -10.23 2.40 -2.59
N SER A 86 -10.02 1.34 -3.37
CA SER A 86 -11.08 0.68 -4.12
C SER A 86 -12.18 0.22 -3.18
N ASP A 87 -13.43 0.25 -3.66
CA ASP A 87 -14.57 -0.20 -2.87
C ASP A 87 -15.45 -1.24 -3.57
N GLN A 88 -16.20 -1.97 -2.75
CA GLN A 88 -17.22 -2.89 -3.19
C GLN A 88 -18.29 -3.12 -2.13
N GLU A 89 -19.56 -3.09 -2.50
CA GLU A 89 -20.65 -3.41 -1.58
C GLU A 89 -20.78 -4.92 -1.32
N ARG A 90 -20.68 -5.32 -0.05
CA ARG A 90 -20.78 -6.72 0.39
C ARG A 90 -21.75 -6.90 1.55
N THR A 91 -22.44 -8.03 1.57
CA THR A 91 -23.35 -8.37 2.66
C THR A 91 -22.57 -8.86 3.88
N LEU A 92 -22.86 -8.30 5.06
CA LEU A 92 -22.34 -8.81 6.32
C LEU A 92 -23.09 -10.09 6.70
N ARG A 93 -22.40 -11.23 6.70
CA ARG A 93 -22.95 -12.53 7.12
C ARG A 93 -22.50 -12.85 8.55
N PRO A 94 -23.14 -13.82 9.25
CA PRO A 94 -22.65 -14.32 10.54
C PRO A 94 -21.22 -14.85 10.50
N THR A 95 -20.79 -15.37 9.35
CA THR A 95 -19.40 -15.82 9.11
C THR A 95 -18.44 -14.69 8.74
N GLY A 96 -18.94 -13.46 8.59
CA GLY A 96 -18.18 -12.29 8.13
C GLY A 96 -18.47 -11.84 6.72
N ILE A 97 -17.56 -11.04 6.20
CA ILE A 97 -17.62 -10.45 4.86
C ILE A 97 -16.83 -11.32 3.91
N HIS A 98 -17.40 -11.58 2.73
CA HIS A 98 -16.78 -12.40 1.68
C HIS A 98 -16.40 -11.50 0.51
N LEU A 99 -15.12 -11.51 0.13
CA LEU A 99 -14.54 -10.67 -0.93
C LEU A 99 -13.38 -11.43 -1.58
N PHE A 100 -13.39 -11.59 -2.91
CA PHE A 100 -12.37 -12.32 -3.68
C PHE A 100 -12.04 -13.72 -3.12
N ASP A 101 -13.08 -14.50 -2.81
CA ASP A 101 -12.99 -15.82 -2.17
C ASP A 101 -12.29 -15.85 -0.80
N MET A 102 -11.96 -14.67 -0.25
CA MET A 102 -11.46 -14.51 1.11
C MET A 102 -12.60 -14.19 2.06
N ARG A 103 -12.47 -14.70 3.28
CA ARG A 103 -13.39 -14.42 4.39
C ARG A 103 -12.72 -13.50 5.38
N TYR A 104 -13.31 -12.33 5.59
CA TYR A 104 -12.89 -11.38 6.60
C TYR A 104 -13.84 -11.39 7.80
N TRP A 105 -13.27 -11.51 9.00
CA TRP A 105 -13.99 -11.39 10.27
C TRP A 105 -13.20 -10.54 11.26
N SER A 106 -13.93 -9.69 11.99
CA SER A 106 -13.40 -8.90 13.10
C SER A 106 -14.45 -8.85 14.20
N ALA A 107 -14.02 -8.86 15.46
CA ALA A 107 -14.92 -8.68 16.60
C ALA A 107 -15.70 -7.36 16.52
N ALA A 108 -15.16 -6.33 15.84
CA ALA A 108 -15.84 -5.06 15.61
C ALA A 108 -17.15 -5.20 14.82
N LEU A 109 -17.27 -6.23 13.97
CA LEU A 109 -18.46 -6.51 13.16
C LEU A 109 -19.56 -7.24 13.95
N SER A 110 -19.24 -7.80 15.12
CA SER A 110 -20.18 -8.62 15.92
C SER A 110 -21.45 -7.86 16.33
N ALA A 111 -21.32 -6.57 16.63
CA ALA A 111 -22.45 -5.71 16.99
C ALA A 111 -23.41 -5.46 15.81
N ASP A 112 -22.89 -5.54 14.59
CA ASP A 112 -23.60 -5.18 13.36
C ASP A 112 -24.24 -6.41 12.69
N VAL A 113 -23.62 -7.59 12.83
CA VAL A 113 -24.15 -8.89 12.35
C VAL A 113 -25.52 -9.19 12.94
N ARG A 114 -25.71 -8.91 14.23
CA ARG A 114 -26.95 -9.26 14.94
C ARG A 114 -28.11 -8.33 14.63
N ARG A 115 -27.82 -7.17 14.02
CA ARG A 115 -28.79 -6.09 13.85
C ARG A 115 -29.28 -5.92 12.42
N THR A 116 -28.58 -6.43 11.39
CA THR A 116 -28.97 -6.14 10.00
C THR A 116 -28.51 -7.16 8.96
N ASN A 117 -29.38 -7.50 8.01
CA ASN A 117 -29.04 -8.09 6.71
C ASN A 117 -28.51 -7.00 5.74
N ARG A 118 -27.62 -6.13 6.22
CA ARG A 118 -27.18 -4.93 5.50
C ARG A 118 -26.04 -5.24 4.53
N ARG A 119 -26.07 -4.55 3.38
CA ARG A 119 -24.90 -4.39 2.52
C ARG A 119 -24.04 -3.27 3.10
N LEU A 120 -22.75 -3.55 3.26
CA LEU A 120 -21.73 -2.60 3.68
C LEU A 120 -20.88 -2.28 2.45
N LEU A 121 -20.60 -1.01 2.21
CA LEU A 121 -19.47 -0.65 1.34
C LEU A 121 -18.21 -1.28 1.97
N VAL A 122 -17.30 -1.89 1.22
CA VAL A 122 -16.03 -2.50 1.66
C VAL A 122 -14.88 -1.81 0.94
N LYS A 123 -13.95 -1.18 1.66
CA LYS A 123 -12.74 -0.53 1.15
C LYS A 123 -11.56 -1.49 1.24
N TYR A 124 -10.73 -1.58 0.22
CA TYR A 124 -9.57 -2.50 0.18
C TYR A 124 -8.45 -1.94 -0.71
N ASP A 125 -7.19 -2.32 -0.43
CA ASP A 125 -6.06 -2.07 -1.34
C ASP A 125 -5.89 -3.30 -2.26
N PRO A 126 -6.03 -3.16 -3.59
CA PRO A 126 -5.84 -4.27 -4.52
C PRO A 126 -4.41 -4.83 -4.52
N ARG A 127 -3.42 -4.04 -4.07
CA ARG A 127 -2.01 -4.46 -3.97
C ARG A 127 -1.71 -5.22 -2.69
N ASP A 128 -2.58 -5.10 -1.68
CA ASP A 128 -2.43 -5.76 -0.39
C ASP A 128 -3.76 -6.39 0.06
N MET A 129 -4.12 -7.49 -0.61
CA MET A 129 -5.40 -8.16 -0.38
C MET A 129 -5.51 -8.85 1.00
N LEU A 130 -4.39 -9.06 1.71
CA LEU A 130 -4.34 -9.78 2.98
C LEU A 130 -4.37 -8.86 4.21
N ALA A 131 -4.04 -7.57 4.08
CA ALA A 131 -3.97 -6.63 5.20
C ALA A 131 -5.22 -5.74 5.42
N ASN A 132 -6.32 -6.03 4.72
CA ASN A 132 -7.41 -5.08 4.55
C ASN A 132 -8.17 -4.69 5.86
N LEU A 133 -8.46 -3.39 5.97
CA LEU A 133 -9.40 -2.80 6.94
C LEU A 133 -10.81 -2.91 6.38
N THR A 134 -11.81 -3.27 7.20
CA THR A 134 -13.19 -3.08 6.78
C THR A 134 -13.62 -1.63 7.00
N PRO A 135 -14.40 -1.04 6.10
CA PRO A 135 -14.98 0.30 6.28
C PRO A 135 -15.94 0.44 7.47
N ALA A 136 -16.44 -0.63 8.08
CA ALA A 136 -17.09 -0.51 9.39
C ALA A 136 -16.13 -0.02 10.49
N ASP A 137 -14.82 -0.23 10.30
CA ASP A 137 -13.75 0.22 11.18
C ASP A 137 -13.45 1.70 10.93
N VAL A 138 -13.57 2.18 9.68
CA VAL A 138 -13.18 3.54 9.27
C VAL A 138 -14.37 4.52 9.28
N TYR A 139 -15.53 4.19 8.70
CA TYR A 139 -16.65 5.12 8.56
C TYR A 139 -17.35 5.52 9.87
N HIS A 140 -17.18 4.76 10.94
CA HIS A 140 -17.75 5.08 12.26
C HIS A 140 -16.78 5.81 13.20
N GLY A 141 -15.64 6.31 12.71
CA GLY A 141 -14.63 6.99 13.55
C GLY A 141 -13.95 6.06 14.56
N ARG A 142 -14.03 4.74 14.38
CA ARG A 142 -13.44 3.73 15.27
C ARG A 142 -12.06 3.25 14.80
N GLY A 143 -11.55 3.75 13.67
CA GLY A 143 -10.38 3.25 12.98
C GLY A 143 -9.13 3.32 13.84
N GLU A 144 -8.88 4.48 14.46
CA GLU A 144 -7.81 4.71 15.44
C GLU A 144 -7.84 3.71 16.60
N LYS A 145 -9.03 3.46 17.17
CA LYS A 145 -9.21 2.53 18.30
C LYS A 145 -8.92 1.08 17.88
N ILE A 146 -9.28 0.72 16.65
CA ILE A 146 -9.10 -0.62 16.10
C ILE A 146 -7.64 -0.86 15.72
N LEU A 147 -6.94 0.13 15.17
CA LEU A 147 -5.51 0.06 14.90
C LEU A 147 -4.70 -0.12 16.20
N LYS A 148 -5.00 0.68 17.24
CA LYS A 148 -4.40 0.51 18.58
C LYS A 148 -4.67 -0.88 19.17
N MET A 149 -5.91 -1.36 19.09
CA MET A 149 -6.26 -2.71 19.55
C MET A 149 -5.49 -3.80 18.79
N ARG A 150 -5.32 -3.67 17.46
CA ARG A 150 -4.56 -4.61 16.63
C ARG A 150 -3.08 -4.62 16.98
N GLU A 151 -2.47 -3.46 17.20
CA GLU A 151 -1.07 -3.39 17.65
C GLU A 151 -0.87 -4.12 18.97
N GLU A 152 -1.77 -3.92 19.94
CA GLU A 152 -1.70 -4.58 21.23
C GLU A 152 -1.86 -6.10 21.11
N ILE A 153 -2.82 -6.58 20.31
CA ILE A 153 -2.98 -8.01 20.03
C ILE A 153 -1.73 -8.59 19.39
N LYS A 154 -1.11 -7.89 18.44
CA LYS A 154 0.12 -8.32 17.76
C LYS A 154 1.29 -8.40 18.75
N LYS A 155 1.47 -7.39 19.61
CA LYS A 155 2.48 -7.39 20.68
C LYS A 155 2.28 -8.55 21.65
N GLN A 156 1.04 -8.78 22.09
CA GLN A 156 0.70 -9.88 22.99
C GLN A 156 0.97 -11.25 22.37
N THR A 157 0.63 -11.43 21.09
CA THR A 157 0.86 -12.67 20.35
C THR A 157 2.37 -12.96 20.22
N ILE A 158 3.18 -11.95 19.88
CA ILE A 158 4.64 -12.07 19.81
C ILE A 158 5.23 -12.40 21.18
N ARG A 159 4.78 -11.73 22.25
CA ARG A 159 5.25 -12.01 23.62
C ARG A 159 4.92 -13.43 24.05
N LYS A 160 3.71 -13.90 23.78
CA LYS A 160 3.28 -15.28 24.08
C LYS A 160 4.14 -16.30 23.32
N GLY A 161 4.40 -16.07 22.04
CA GLY A 161 5.28 -16.94 21.24
C GLY A 161 6.71 -17.01 21.79
N ARG A 162 7.27 -15.89 22.25
CA ARG A 162 8.61 -15.85 22.87
C ARG A 162 8.68 -16.64 24.19
N LEU A 163 7.65 -16.51 25.04
CA LEU A 163 7.58 -17.26 26.30
C LEU A 163 7.45 -18.77 26.07
N GLN A 164 6.66 -19.18 25.07
CA GLN A 164 6.52 -20.59 24.71
C GLN A 164 7.82 -21.17 24.14
N HIS A 165 8.56 -20.41 23.33
CA HIS A 165 9.86 -20.82 22.82
C HIS A 165 10.91 -20.92 23.94
N GLN A 166 10.90 -20.01 24.92
CA GLN A 166 11.81 -20.09 26.08
C GLN A 166 11.50 -21.27 26.99
N ALA A 167 10.22 -21.57 27.21
CA ALA A 167 9.80 -22.73 28.01
C ALA A 167 10.05 -24.07 27.32
N ALA A 168 10.13 -24.12 26.00
CA ALA A 168 10.46 -25.33 25.23
C ALA A 168 11.97 -25.56 25.07
N ALA A 169 12.79 -24.57 25.39
CA ALA A 169 14.26 -24.62 25.30
C ALA A 169 14.95 -24.82 26.67
N ALA A 170 14.16 -24.97 27.74
CA ALA A 170 14.59 -25.27 29.11
C ALA A 170 14.14 -26.69 29.48
#